data_AF-A0A2T7HEP5-F1
#
_entry.id   AF-A0A2T7HEP5-F1
#
_cell.length_a   1.000
_cell.length_b   1.000
_cell.length_c   1.000
_cell.angle_alpha   90.00
_cell.angle_beta   90.00
_cell.angle_gamma   90.00
#
_symmetry.space_group_name_H-M   'P 1'
#
loop_
_entity.id
_entity.type
_entity.pdbx_description
1 polymer ?
#
loop_
_entity_poly.entity_id
_entity_poly.type
_entity_poly.pdbx_seq_one_letter_code
_entity_poly.pdbx_strand_id
1 'polypeptide(L)'
;MTAPEWLKPAFLGAGVGAIALAILGFSWGGWVTGASASKMAATMSEDSVVAALVPVCVDISRADADRVTKLAVIREASTYKRRDALMEAGWATVPGAEAPSRDLAKACLTALELDKS
;
A
#
# COMPACT_ATOMS: atom_id res chain seq x y z
N MET A 1 36.23 -42.00 11.76
CA MET A 1 36.82 -41.19 10.67
C MET A 1 37.18 -39.83 11.25
N THR A 2 38.45 -39.46 11.24
CA THR A 2 38.94 -38.19 11.78
C THR A 2 38.75 -37.09 10.72
N ALA A 3 38.07 -36.00 11.09
CA ALA A 3 37.91 -34.86 10.19
C ALA A 3 39.27 -34.20 9.95
N PRO A 4 39.61 -33.82 8.69
CA PRO A 4 40.91 -33.26 8.36
C PRO A 4 41.07 -31.83 8.89
N GLU A 5 42.30 -31.43 9.19
CA GLU A 5 42.62 -30.20 9.95
C GLU A 5 42.30 -28.91 9.17
N TRP A 6 42.37 -28.98 7.83
CA TRP A 6 42.01 -27.89 6.92
C TRP A 6 40.51 -27.56 6.89
N LEU A 7 39.67 -28.45 7.44
CA LEU A 7 38.22 -28.29 7.41
C LEU A 7 37.75 -27.15 8.33
N LYS A 8 38.45 -26.93 9.46
CA LYS A 8 38.13 -25.85 10.42
C LYS A 8 38.22 -24.44 9.81
N PRO A 9 39.34 -24.04 9.18
CA PRO A 9 39.43 -22.71 8.55
C PRO A 9 38.51 -22.57 7.33
N ALA A 10 38.24 -23.66 6.61
CA ALA A 10 37.33 -23.63 5.46
C ALA A 10 35.89 -23.25 5.86
N PHE A 11 35.36 -23.83 6.94
CA PHE A 11 34.02 -23.48 7.44
C PHE A 11 33.94 -22.04 7.95
N LEU A 12 34.99 -21.54 8.60
CA LEU A 12 35.06 -20.14 9.04
C LEU A 12 35.03 -19.18 7.84
N GLY A 13 35.83 -19.46 6.80
CA GLY A 13 35.85 -18.66 5.58
C GLY A 13 34.50 -18.66 4.86
N ALA A 14 33.85 -19.83 4.76
CA ALA A 14 32.51 -19.95 4.18
C ALA A 14 31.47 -19.13 4.95
N GLY A 15 31.52 -19.14 6.30
CA GLY A 15 30.62 -18.35 7.14
C GLY A 15 30.79 -16.85 6.92
N VAL A 16 32.03 -16.35 6.95
CA VAL A 16 32.32 -14.92 6.73
C VAL A 16 31.93 -14.50 5.31
N GLY A 17 32.22 -15.33 4.30
CA GLY A 17 31.84 -15.06 2.91
C GLY A 17 30.33 -14.99 2.72
N ALA A 18 29.56 -15.91 3.32
CA ALA A 18 28.11 -15.90 3.26
C ALA A 18 27.50 -14.64 3.89
N ILE A 19 28.04 -14.20 5.03
CA ILE A 19 27.61 -12.96 5.70
C ILE A 19 27.90 -11.74 4.82
N ALA A 20 29.12 -11.65 4.26
CA ALA A 20 29.50 -10.55 3.39
C ALA A 20 28.62 -10.46 2.13
N LEU A 21 28.35 -11.60 1.48
CA LEU A 21 27.46 -11.67 0.33
C LEU A 21 26.02 -11.27 0.68
N ALA A 22 25.50 -11.73 1.83
CA ALA A 22 24.18 -11.34 2.29
C ALA A 22 24.10 -9.82 2.52
N ILE A 23 25.06 -9.22 3.22
CA ILE A 23 25.06 -7.77 3.46
C ILE A 23 25.08 -6.99 2.14
N LEU A 24 25.97 -7.35 1.22
CA LEU A 24 26.07 -6.67 -0.08
C LEU A 24 24.81 -6.87 -0.93
N GLY A 25 24.29 -8.10 -0.96
CA GLY A 25 23.09 -8.46 -1.71
C GLY A 25 21.85 -7.73 -1.21
N PHE A 26 21.60 -7.73 0.09
CA PHE A 26 20.40 -7.11 0.69
C PHE A 26 20.52 -5.58 0.84
N SER A 27 21.73 -5.01 0.87
CA SER A 27 21.89 -3.55 1.01
C SER A 27 21.97 -2.83 -0.34
N TRP A 28 22.73 -3.35 -1.30
CA TRP A 28 22.94 -2.70 -2.61
C TRP A 28 22.51 -3.57 -3.79
N GLY A 29 22.68 -4.89 -3.70
CA GLY A 29 22.34 -5.82 -4.77
C GLY A 29 20.84 -6.00 -5.03
N GLY A 30 19.97 -5.36 -4.26
CA GLY A 30 18.52 -5.42 -4.42
C GLY A 30 17.93 -6.80 -4.09
N TRP A 31 18.64 -7.64 -3.34
CA TRP A 31 18.11 -8.93 -2.92
C TRP A 31 16.92 -8.73 -2.00
N VAL A 32 15.89 -9.53 -2.23
CA VAL A 32 14.66 -9.53 -1.44
C VAL A 32 14.29 -10.98 -1.16
N THR A 33 13.72 -11.25 0.01
CA THR A 33 13.22 -12.60 0.30
C THR A 33 11.93 -12.86 -0.49
N GLY A 34 11.61 -14.13 -0.77
CA GLY A 34 10.37 -14.46 -1.50
C GLY A 34 9.11 -13.90 -0.84
N ALA A 35 9.03 -13.93 0.50
CA ALA A 35 7.91 -13.35 1.24
C ALA A 35 7.82 -11.82 1.06
N SER A 36 8.95 -11.12 1.12
CA SER A 36 9.00 -9.68 0.88
C SER A 36 8.64 -9.33 -0.57
N ALA A 37 9.08 -10.11 -1.55
CA ALA A 37 8.73 -9.93 -2.96
C ALA A 37 7.22 -10.10 -3.18
N SER A 38 6.61 -11.15 -2.63
CA SER A 38 5.17 -11.38 -2.71
C SER A 38 4.38 -10.25 -2.05
N LYS A 39 4.82 -9.78 -0.87
CA LYS A 39 4.19 -8.64 -0.19
C LYS A 39 4.27 -7.37 -1.05
N MET A 40 5.43 -7.08 -1.61
CA MET A 40 5.63 -5.92 -2.49
C MET A 40 4.74 -5.98 -3.72
N ALA A 41 4.64 -7.14 -4.36
CA ALA A 41 3.77 -7.35 -5.51
C ALA A 41 2.28 -7.15 -5.15
N ALA A 42 1.85 -7.66 -4.00
CA ALA A 42 0.48 -7.48 -3.52
C ALA A 42 0.16 -6.00 -3.26
N THR A 43 1.03 -5.28 -2.52
CA THR A 43 0.82 -3.85 -2.23
C THR A 43 0.82 -3.01 -3.51
N MET A 44 1.71 -3.29 -4.47
CA MET A 44 1.71 -2.59 -5.75
C MET A 44 0.42 -2.82 -6.54
N SER A 45 -0.11 -4.04 -6.49
CA SER A 45 -1.38 -4.38 -7.14
C SER A 45 -2.54 -3.61 -6.51
N GLU A 46 -2.64 -3.61 -5.18
CA GLU A 46 -3.66 -2.84 -4.45
C GLU A 46 -3.58 -1.35 -4.74
N ASP A 47 -2.39 -0.74 -4.67
CA ASP A 47 -2.17 0.67 -4.98
C ASP A 47 -2.56 1.02 -6.43
N SER A 48 -2.20 0.16 -7.39
CA SER A 48 -2.53 0.36 -8.80
C SER A 48 -4.04 0.30 -9.05
N VAL A 49 -4.73 -0.62 -8.37
CA VAL A 49 -6.20 -0.76 -8.44
C VAL A 49 -6.85 0.47 -7.81
N VAL A 50 -6.38 0.92 -6.64
CA VAL A 50 -6.86 2.15 -6.00
C VAL A 50 -6.69 3.34 -6.92
N ALA A 51 -5.50 3.53 -7.49
CA ALA A 51 -5.22 4.65 -8.41
C ALA A 51 -6.12 4.63 -9.65
N ALA A 52 -6.39 3.45 -10.21
CA ALA A 52 -7.31 3.29 -11.34
C ALA A 52 -8.79 3.55 -10.97
N LEU A 53 -9.15 3.38 -9.70
CA LEU A 53 -10.52 3.57 -9.20
C LEU A 53 -10.80 4.97 -8.65
N VAL A 54 -9.77 5.79 -8.41
CA VAL A 54 -9.96 7.20 -8.01
C VAL A 54 -10.86 7.97 -8.99
N PRO A 55 -10.67 7.88 -10.33
CA PRO A 55 -11.58 8.50 -11.29
C PRO A 55 -13.03 8.03 -11.13
N VAL A 56 -13.25 6.74 -10.84
CA VAL A 56 -14.58 6.18 -10.59
C VAL A 56 -15.22 6.81 -9.35
N CYS A 57 -14.46 6.96 -8.25
CA CYS A 57 -14.95 7.65 -7.06
C CYS A 57 -15.38 9.09 -7.37
N VAL A 58 -14.58 9.81 -8.15
CA VAL A 58 -14.88 11.19 -8.55
C VAL A 58 -16.14 11.26 -9.41
N ASP A 59 -16.32 10.33 -10.34
CA ASP A 59 -17.49 10.28 -11.20
C ASP A 59 -18.77 9.88 -10.44
N ILE A 60 -18.68 8.93 -9.51
CA ILE A 60 -19.79 8.60 -8.59
C ILE A 60 -20.16 9.84 -7.77
N SER A 61 -19.18 10.54 -7.20
CA SER A 61 -19.42 11.78 -6.45
C SER A 61 -20.11 12.83 -7.32
N ARG A 62 -19.72 12.97 -8.59
CA ARG A 62 -20.34 13.93 -9.54
C ARG A 62 -21.77 13.55 -9.93
N ALA A 63 -22.07 12.26 -10.03
CA ALA A 63 -23.40 11.75 -10.37
C ALA A 63 -24.36 11.73 -9.16
N ASP A 64 -23.85 11.89 -7.94
CA ASP A 64 -24.65 11.90 -6.72
C ASP A 64 -25.51 13.16 -6.61
N ALA A 65 -26.83 12.98 -6.47
CA ALA A 65 -27.77 14.08 -6.31
C ALA A 65 -27.52 14.88 -5.01
N ASP A 66 -27.05 14.20 -3.96
CA ASP A 66 -26.78 14.78 -2.64
C ASP A 66 -25.31 15.21 -2.48
N ARG A 67 -24.57 15.33 -3.60
CA ARG A 67 -23.13 15.64 -3.60
C ARG A 67 -22.78 16.84 -2.72
N VAL A 68 -23.52 17.94 -2.85
CA VAL A 68 -23.25 19.19 -2.12
C VAL A 68 -23.38 18.97 -0.61
N THR A 69 -24.46 18.31 -0.19
CA THR A 69 -24.74 17.99 1.22
C THR A 69 -23.68 17.05 1.78
N LYS A 70 -23.36 15.96 1.07
CA LYS A 70 -22.34 14.99 1.49
C LYS A 70 -20.95 15.60 1.55
N LEU A 71 -20.57 16.45 0.59
CA LEU A 71 -19.30 17.18 0.63
C LEU A 71 -19.22 18.14 1.82
N ALA A 72 -20.32 18.80 2.19
CA ALA A 72 -20.36 19.67 3.37
C ALA A 72 -20.10 18.85 4.65
N VAL A 73 -20.76 17.68 4.79
CA VAL A 73 -20.54 16.76 5.93
C VAL A 73 -19.07 16.29 5.98
N ILE A 74 -18.50 15.90 4.85
CA ILE A 74 -17.11 15.42 4.78
C ILE A 74 -16.12 16.55 5.13
N ARG A 75 -16.38 17.79 4.71
CA ARG A 75 -15.51 18.93 5.02
C ARG A 75 -15.55 19.32 6.50
N GLU A 76 -16.75 19.29 7.09
CA GLU A 76 -16.97 19.60 8.51
C GLU A 76 -16.43 18.51 9.43
N ALA A 77 -16.33 17.26 8.94
CA ALA A 77 -15.69 16.20 9.68
C ALA A 77 -14.21 16.52 9.96
N SER A 78 -13.75 16.16 11.16
CA SER A 78 -12.35 16.26 11.53
C SER A 78 -11.47 15.47 10.57
N THR A 79 -10.22 15.89 10.37
CA THR A 79 -9.28 15.30 9.38
C THR A 79 -9.22 13.76 9.45
N TYR A 80 -9.24 13.19 10.65
CA TYR A 80 -9.23 11.74 10.88
C TYR A 80 -10.56 11.04 10.58
N LYS A 81 -11.69 11.75 10.59
CA LYS A 81 -13.03 11.23 10.27
C LYS A 81 -13.46 11.46 8.81
N ARG A 82 -12.82 12.37 8.07
CA ARG A 82 -13.18 12.65 6.66
C ARG A 82 -13.22 11.41 5.79
N ARG A 83 -12.27 10.49 6.00
CA ARG A 83 -12.22 9.21 5.28
C ARG A 83 -13.45 8.37 5.56
N ASP A 84 -13.84 8.28 6.82
CA ASP A 84 -14.99 7.48 7.24
C ASP A 84 -16.29 8.13 6.73
N ALA A 85 -16.40 9.46 6.77
CA ALA A 85 -17.52 10.20 6.17
C ALA A 85 -17.62 10.00 4.64
N LEU A 86 -16.50 9.91 3.91
CA LEU A 86 -16.51 9.60 2.47
C LEU A 86 -16.97 8.16 2.20
N MET A 87 -16.54 7.21 3.04
CA MET A 87 -17.02 5.83 2.95
C MET A 87 -18.52 5.73 3.23
N GLU A 88 -19.03 6.45 4.23
CA GLU A 88 -20.46 6.55 4.54
C GLU A 88 -21.26 7.22 3.42
N ALA A 89 -20.66 8.18 2.70
CA ALA A 89 -21.25 8.78 1.51
C ALA A 89 -21.42 7.78 0.34
N GLY A 90 -20.71 6.63 0.39
CA GLY A 90 -20.76 5.55 -0.60
C GLY A 90 -19.79 5.72 -1.77
N TRP A 91 -18.98 6.77 -1.79
CA TRP A 91 -18.11 7.09 -2.95
C TRP A 91 -16.85 6.23 -3.00
N ALA A 92 -16.49 5.56 -1.91
CA ALA A 92 -15.35 4.66 -1.82
C ALA A 92 -15.71 3.18 -2.04
N THR A 93 -16.95 2.88 -2.43
CA THR A 93 -17.37 1.50 -2.74
C THR A 93 -17.19 1.25 -4.24
N VAL A 94 -16.33 0.29 -4.56
CA VAL A 94 -16.07 -0.11 -5.95
C VAL A 94 -17.32 -0.79 -6.53
N PRO A 95 -17.67 -0.56 -7.81
CA PRO A 95 -18.73 -1.32 -8.45
C PRO A 95 -18.50 -2.83 -8.31
N GLY A 96 -19.45 -3.53 -7.69
CA GLY A 96 -19.36 -4.98 -7.42
C GLY A 96 -18.73 -5.35 -6.07
N ALA A 97 -18.27 -4.38 -5.27
CA ALA A 97 -17.83 -4.60 -3.89
C ALA A 97 -18.98 -4.37 -2.90
N GLU A 98 -19.03 -5.19 -1.84
CA GLU A 98 -20.02 -5.06 -0.75
C GLU A 98 -19.61 -4.02 0.30
N ALA A 99 -18.31 -3.71 0.40
CA ALA A 99 -17.75 -2.84 1.41
C ALA A 99 -16.90 -1.72 0.80
N PRO A 100 -16.87 -0.52 1.44
CA PRO A 100 -16.04 0.59 0.99
C PRO A 100 -14.56 0.34 1.24
N SER A 101 -13.71 0.81 0.32
CA SER A 101 -12.25 0.76 0.45
C SER A 101 -11.71 2.02 1.15
N ARG A 102 -10.92 1.81 2.23
CA ARG A 102 -10.29 2.90 2.98
C ARG A 102 -9.21 3.62 2.17
N ASP A 103 -8.45 2.87 1.36
CA ASP A 103 -7.37 3.44 0.54
C ASP A 103 -7.94 4.24 -0.62
N LEU A 104 -9.03 3.74 -1.24
CA LEU A 104 -9.79 4.51 -2.22
C LEU A 104 -10.39 5.77 -1.61
N ALA A 105 -10.96 5.69 -0.41
CA ALA A 105 -11.51 6.87 0.28
C ALA A 105 -10.44 7.93 0.50
N LYS A 106 -9.25 7.54 0.96
CA LYS A 106 -8.13 8.47 1.19
C LYS A 106 -7.64 9.10 -0.12
N ALA A 107 -7.46 8.31 -1.16
CA ALA A 107 -7.02 8.80 -2.47
C ALA A 107 -8.07 9.73 -3.11
N CYS A 108 -9.35 9.40 -2.96
CA CYS A 108 -10.45 10.21 -3.47
C CYS A 108 -10.61 11.54 -2.72
N LEU A 109 -10.45 11.56 -1.39
CA LEU A 109 -10.39 12.83 -0.64
C LEU A 109 -9.32 13.77 -1.16
N THR A 110 -8.15 13.22 -1.49
CA THR A 110 -7.03 13.97 -2.07
C THR A 110 -7.40 14.52 -3.45
N ALA A 111 -8.03 13.70 -4.30
CA ALA A 111 -8.48 14.11 -5.63
C ALA A 111 -9.62 15.14 -5.62
N LEU A 112 -10.46 15.14 -4.59
CA LEU A 112 -11.53 16.12 -4.38
C LEU A 112 -11.02 17.44 -3.78
N GLU A 113 -9.71 17.54 -3.50
CA GLU A 113 -9.03 18.73 -3.00
C GLU A 113 -9.71 19.40 -1.79
N LEU A 114 -10.30 18.62 -0.88
CA LEU A 114 -11.04 19.15 0.27
C LEU A 114 -10.19 19.95 1.26
N ASP A 115 -8.87 19.93 1.11
CA ASP A 115 -7.91 20.67 1.93
C ASP A 115 -7.52 22.03 1.33
N LYS A 116 -8.02 22.40 0.14
CA LYS A 116 -7.70 23.67 -0.55
C LYS A 116 -8.74 24.80 -0.36
N SER A 117 -9.76 24.60 0.47
CA SER A 117 -10.77 25.63 0.78
C SER A 117 -10.44 26.43 2.02
#